data_AF-A0A2N0LN36-F1
#
_entry.id   AF-A0A2N0LN36-F1
#
_cell.length_a   1.000
_cell.length_b   1.000
_cell.length_c   1.000
_cell.angle_alpha   90.00
_cell.angle_beta   90.00
_cell.angle_gamma   90.00
#
_symmetry.space_group_name_H-M   'P 1'
#
loop_
_entity.id
_entity.type
_entity.pdbx_description
1 polymer ?
#
loop_
_entity_poly.entity_id
_entity_poly.type
_entity_poly.pdbx_seq_one_letter_code
_entity_poly.pdbx_strand_id
1 'polypeptide(L)' 'MLKRERPYIGIDVCNGHLDFAAHLIGDSWWVANDQAGIQAVVTHLEGLHPASVVVEPTGGLELALAAAGTPVAVVNPRQV' A
#
# COMPACT_ATOMS: atom_id res chain seq x y z
N MET A 1 -13.01 -12.39 22.70
CA MET A 1 -11.85 -12.24 21.80
C MET A 1 -12.03 -10.94 21.03
N LEU A 2 -11.17 -9.93 21.22
CA LEU A 2 -11.15 -8.80 20.30
C LEU A 2 -10.63 -9.32 18.95
N LYS A 3 -11.43 -9.20 17.89
CA LYS A 3 -10.94 -9.33 16.53
C LYS A 3 -9.88 -8.24 16.35
N ARG A 4 -8.61 -8.60 16.16
CA ARG A 4 -7.64 -7.66 15.59
C ARG A 4 -8.11 -7.43 14.15
N GLU A 5 -8.79 -6.32 13.91
CA GLU A 5 -9.15 -5.91 12.57
C GLU A 5 -7.85 -5.57 11.84
N ARG A 6 -7.56 -6.33 10.77
CA ARG A 6 -6.40 -6.05 9.92
C ARG A 6 -6.73 -4.80 9.09
N PRO A 7 -5.82 -3.81 8.99
CA PRO A 7 -6.11 -2.56 8.30
C PRO A 7 -6.29 -2.77 6.80
N TYR A 8 -7.16 -1.97 6.20
CA TYR A 8 -7.17 -1.73 4.76
C TYR A 8 -6.31 -0.50 4.48
N ILE A 9 -5.39 -0.60 3.53
CA ILE A 9 -4.45 0.47 3.18
C ILE A 9 -4.72 0.89 1.74
N GLY A 10 -4.90 2.19 1.51
CA GLY A 10 -4.84 2.79 0.18
C GLY A 10 -3.46 3.39 -0.04
N ILE A 11 -2.89 3.18 -1.23
CA ILE A 11 -1.66 3.85 -1.67
C ILE A 11 -1.97 4.60 -2.96
N ASP A 12 -1.85 5.92 -2.90
CA ASP A 12 -1.90 6.78 -4.06
C ASP A 12 -0.48 7.01 -4.59
N VAL A 13 -0.33 6.98 -5.91
CA VAL A 13 0.99 7.06 -6.56
C VAL A 13 1.13 8.40 -7.26
N CYS A 14 1.91 9.28 -6.64
CA CYS A 14 2.24 10.59 -7.17
C CYS A 14 3.60 10.58 -7.91
N ASN A 15 3.84 11.63 -8.70
CA ASN A 15 5.17 11.82 -9.28
C ASN A 15 6.17 12.17 -8.16
N GLY A 16 7.16 11.30 -7.94
CA GLY A 16 8.20 11.47 -6.93
C GLY A 16 7.86 11.04 -5.50
N HIS A 17 6.60 10.71 -5.18
CA HIS A 17 6.22 10.21 -3.84
C HIS A 17 5.02 9.24 -3.89
N LEU A 18 4.88 8.43 -2.85
CA LEU A 18 3.79 7.50 -2.60
C LEU A 18 3.05 7.96 -1.34
N ASP A 19 1.74 8.21 -1.44
CA ASP A 19 0.90 8.65 -0.32
C ASP A 19 0.12 7.47 0.26
N PHE A 20 0.17 7.32 1.58
CA PHE A 20 -0.45 6.21 2.31
C PHE A 20 -1.65 6.71 3.10
N ALA A 21 -2.76 5.98 3.01
CA ALA A 21 -3.92 6.18 3.87
C ALA A 21 -4.33 4.85 4.52
N ALA A 22 -4.17 4.74 5.84
CA ALA A 22 -4.64 3.60 6.61
C ALA A 22 -6.07 3.84 7.10
N HIS A 23 -7.06 3.21 6.46
CA HIS A 23 -8.50 3.44 6.71
C HIS A 23 -8.91 3.19 8.19
N LEU A 24 -8.21 2.32 8.90
CA LEU A 24 -8.53 1.99 10.30
C LEU A 24 -7.76 2.82 11.34
N ILE A 25 -6.65 3.44 10.96
CA ILE A 25 -5.73 4.09 11.92
C ILE A 25 -5.82 5.62 11.80
N GLY A 26 -6.32 6.14 10.67
CA GLY A 26 -6.37 7.59 10.42
C GLY A 26 -4.99 8.21 10.17
N ASP A 27 -3.94 7.38 10.17
CA ASP A 27 -2.59 7.77 9.86
C ASP A 27 -2.40 7.85 8.34
N SER A 28 -1.83 8.95 7.90
CA SER A 28 -1.27 9.12 6.56
C SER A 28 0.19 9.50 6.65
N TRP A 29 0.98 8.95 5.75
CA TRP A 29 2.39 9.29 5.58
C TRP A 29 2.74 9.18 4.10
N TRP A 30 3.92 9.67 3.74
CA TRP A 30 4.42 9.56 2.38
C TRP A 30 5.86 9.06 2.38
N VAL A 31 6.27 8.41 1.28
CA VAL A 31 7.67 8.07 1.01
C VAL A 31 8.04 8.51 -0.41
N ALA A 32 9.33 8.59 -0.72
CA ALA A 32 9.77 8.81 -2.10
C ALA A 32 9.27 7.67 -3.02
N ASN A 33 8.88 8.02 -4.25
CA ASN A 33 8.54 7.04 -5.28
C ASN A 33 9.81 6.58 -6.00
N ASP A 34 10.70 5.95 -5.25
CA ASP A 34 11.94 5.33 -5.73
C ASP A 34 12.10 3.93 -5.12
N GLN A 35 13.16 3.22 -5.51
CA GLN A 35 13.41 1.87 -5.03
C GLN A 35 13.52 1.78 -3.50
N ALA A 36 14.11 2.80 -2.85
CA ALA A 36 14.27 2.80 -1.40
C ALA A 36 12.94 3.02 -0.68
N GLY A 37 12.10 3.93 -1.19
CA GLY A 37 10.75 4.15 -0.70
C GLY A 37 9.86 2.92 -0.88
N ILE A 38 9.93 2.24 -2.03
CA ILE A 38 9.19 1.00 -2.27
C ILE A 38 9.59 -0.09 -1.26
N GLN A 39 10.89 -0.26 -0.97
CA GLN A 39 11.35 -1.24 0.02
C GLN A 39 10.90 -0.88 1.45
N ALA A 40 10.94 0.40 1.81
CA ALA A 40 10.45 0.87 3.10
C ALA A 40 8.96 0.57 3.28
N VAL A 41 8.17 0.72 2.21
CA VAL A 41 6.73 0.43 2.19
C VAL A 41 6.46 -1.05 2.37
N VAL A 42 7.15 -1.90 1.61
CA VAL A 42 7.03 -3.36 1.75
C VAL A 42 7.29 -3.78 3.19
N THR A 43 8.41 -3.32 3.77
CA THR A 43 8.80 -3.64 5.15
C THR A 43 7.75 -3.17 6.16
N HIS A 44 7.19 -1.97 5.96
CA HIS A 44 6.18 -1.43 6.85
C HIS A 44 4.87 -2.23 6.79
N LEU A 45 4.42 -2.59 5.59
CA LEU A 45 3.21 -3.36 5.37
C LEU A 45 3.33 -4.79 5.89
N GLU A 46 4.50 -5.40 5.78
CA GLU A 46 4.80 -6.70 6.41
C GLU A 46 4.56 -6.64 7.92
N GLY A 47 5.01 -5.58 8.59
CA GLY A 47 4.78 -5.39 10.03
C GLY A 47 3.33 -5.11 10.41
N LEU A 48 2.56 -4.46 9.54
CA LEU A 48 1.14 -4.16 9.77
C LEU A 48 0.20 -5.34 9.48
N HIS A 49 0.63 -6.30 8.66
CA HIS A 49 -0.19 -7.42 8.20
C HIS A 49 -1.60 -6.98 7.74
N PRO A 50 -1.72 -6.10 6.72
CA PRO A 50 -3.01 -5.58 6.28
C PRO A 50 -3.94 -6.68 5.76
N ALA A 51 -5.24 -6.41 5.81
CA ALA A 51 -6.23 -7.28 5.18
C ALA A 51 -6.12 -7.21 3.66
N SER A 52 -5.91 -6.01 3.14
CA SER A 52 -5.73 -5.72 1.72
C SER A 52 -5.06 -4.35 1.55
N VAL A 53 -4.28 -4.23 0.50
CA VAL A 53 -3.66 -2.99 0.03
C VAL A 53 -4.24 -2.65 -1.33
N VAL A 54 -4.77 -1.46 -1.50
CA VAL A 54 -5.32 -0.96 -2.76
C VAL A 54 -4.31 -0.01 -3.39
N VAL A 55 -3.96 -0.24 -4.65
CA VAL A 55 -2.99 0.58 -5.39
C VAL A 55 -3.56 0.97 -6.75
N GLU A 56 -3.36 2.23 -7.15
CA GLU A 56 -3.56 2.66 -8.53
C GLU A 56 -2.35 2.26 -9.38
N PRO A 57 -2.53 1.41 -10.42
CA PRO A 57 -1.42 0.82 -11.17
C PRO A 57 -0.68 1.87 -12.00
N THR A 58 0.57 2.14 -11.65
CA THR A 58 1.35 3.22 -12.28
C THR A 58 2.79 2.84 -12.64
N GLY A 59 3.29 1.64 -12.28
CA GLY A 59 4.58 1.18 -12.83
C GLY A 59 5.51 0.37 -11.93
N GLY A 60 5.00 -0.59 -11.14
CA GLY A 60 5.84 -1.60 -10.50
C GLY A 60 5.73 -1.72 -8.98
N LEU A 61 5.04 -0.79 -8.31
CA LEU A 61 4.75 -0.90 -6.88
C LEU A 61 3.89 -2.15 -6.59
N GLU A 62 2.88 -2.38 -7.42
CA GLU A 62 1.99 -3.54 -7.33
C GLU A 62 2.75 -4.87 -7.44
N LEU A 63 3.79 -4.92 -8.29
CA LEU A 63 4.66 -6.09 -8.46
C LEU A 63 5.53 -6.33 -7.23
N ALA A 64 6.13 -5.27 -6.67
CA ALA A 64 6.96 -5.38 -5.47
C ALA A 64 6.15 -5.87 -4.27
N LEU A 65 4.94 -5.34 -4.08
CA LEU A 65 4.04 -5.75 -3.00
C LEU A 65 3.55 -7.20 -3.18
N ALA A 66 3.21 -7.60 -4.41
CA ALA A 66 2.82 -8.97 -4.70
C ALA A 66 3.98 -9.96 -4.47
N ALA A 67 5.21 -9.59 -4.83
CA ALA A 67 6.41 -10.40 -4.58
C ALA A 67 6.70 -10.59 -3.09
N ALA A 68 6.33 -9.62 -2.24
CA ALA A 68 6.42 -9.71 -0.79
C ALA A 68 5.25 -10.50 -0.14
N GLY A 69 4.33 -11.06 -0.94
CA GLY A 69 3.17 -11.79 -0.43
C GLY A 69 2.12 -10.90 0.24
N THR A 70 2.18 -9.58 0.02
CA THR A 70 1.16 -8.65 0.50
C THR A 70 -0.12 -8.84 -0.30
N PRO A 71 -1.31 -8.91 0.34
CA PRO A 71 -2.58 -8.97 -0.38
C PRO A 71 -2.84 -7.63 -1.08
N VAL A 72 -2.65 -7.58 -2.40
CA VAL A 72 -2.81 -6.36 -3.22
C VAL A 72 -4.04 -6.47 -4.11
N ALA A 73 -4.87 -5.43 -4.10
CA ALA A 73 -5.93 -5.18 -5.06
C ALA A 73 -5.53 -4.01 -5.96
N VAL A 74 -5.32 -4.29 -7.25
CA VAL A 74 -5.05 -3.26 -8.25
C VAL A 74 -6.38 -2.72 -8.75
N VAL A 75 -6.64 -1.42 -8.55
CA VAL A 75 -7.88 -0.77 -9.01
C VAL A 75 -7.59 -0.03 -10.31
N ASN A 76 -8.28 -0.40 -11.38
CA ASN A 76 -8.18 0.32 -12.65
C ASN A 76 -9.04 1.60 -12.58
N PRO A 77 -8.45 2.81 -12.58
CA PRO A 77 -9.18 4.08 -12.45
C PRO A 77 -10.15 4.33 -13.63
N ARG A 78 -10.03 3.59 -14.75
CA ARG A 78 -10.94 3.69 -15.91
C ARG A 78 -12.18 2.81 -15.80
N GLN A 79 -12.34 2.04 -14.72
CA GLN A 79 -13.44 1.06 -14.60
C GLN A 79 -14.27 1.22 -13.32
N VAL A 80 -14.20 2.39 -12.68
CA VAL A 80 -15.12 2.81 -11.62
C VAL A 80 -16.20 3.73 -12.16
#